data_AF-A0A7J5D5C7-F1
#
_entry.id   AF-A0A7J5D5C7-F1
#
_cell.length_a   1.000
_cell.length_b   1.000
_cell.length_c   1.000
_cell.angle_alpha   90.00
_cell.angle_beta   90.00
_cell.angle_gamma   90.00
#
_symmetry.space_group_name_H-M   'P 1'
#
loop_
_entity.id
_entity.type
_entity.pdbx_description
1 polymer ?
#
loop_
_entity_poly.entity_id
_entity_poly.type
_entity_poly.pdbx_seq_one_letter_code
_entity_poly.pdbx_strand_id
1 'polypeptide(L)'
;MSKIWKNNRRDIADLKRRLREGDVVYTVRKVSGHVAPYEDARLCVEHEFTWTNHVTGSLMTGHLSIEGLLAQENEIHEQPPRGVRNIADPAPQVGAPLGSNYEGRLDEPELRGLNKHVADGSDPRTRRHPRSWRP
;
A
#
# COMPACT_ATOMS: atom_id res chain seq x y z
N MET A 1 -2.00 -14.65 20.08
CA MET A 1 -1.36 -14.96 18.78
C MET A 1 -2.46 -14.92 17.74
N SER A 2 -2.29 -14.16 16.65
CA SER A 2 -3.30 -14.15 15.58
C SER A 2 -3.36 -15.52 14.92
N LYS A 3 -4.56 -15.96 14.55
CA LYS A 3 -4.73 -17.23 13.85
C LYS A 3 -4.24 -17.09 12.41
N ILE A 4 -3.53 -18.11 11.95
CA ILE A 4 -3.11 -18.27 10.56
C ILE A 4 -3.76 -19.55 10.04
N TRP A 5 -4.38 -19.46 8.87
CA TRP A 5 -4.97 -20.57 8.15
C TRP A 5 -4.17 -20.84 6.88
N LYS A 6 -3.93 -22.11 6.58
CA LYS A 6 -3.20 -22.54 5.39
C LYS A 6 -4.13 -23.23 4.41
N ASN A 7 -3.68 -23.41 3.17
CA ASN A 7 -4.39 -24.18 2.16
C ASN A 7 -4.39 -25.69 2.48
N ASN A 8 -5.20 -26.09 3.46
CA ASN A 8 -5.48 -27.47 3.81
C ASN A 8 -6.96 -27.62 4.19
N ARG A 9 -7.51 -28.83 4.04
CA ARG A 9 -8.94 -29.09 4.26
C ARG A 9 -9.45 -28.68 5.65
N ARG A 10 -8.60 -28.82 6.68
CA ARG A 10 -8.97 -28.52 8.07
C ARG A 10 -9.13 -27.02 8.29
N ASP A 11 -8.16 -26.23 7.82
CA ASP A 11 -8.15 -24.78 7.99
C ASP A 11 -9.22 -24.11 7.10
N ILE A 12 -9.49 -24.66 5.91
CA ILE A 12 -10.61 -24.23 5.06
C ILE A 12 -11.94 -24.42 5.80
N ALA A 13 -12.15 -25.58 6.43
CA ALA A 13 -13.38 -25.84 7.18
C ALA A 13 -13.51 -24.94 8.41
N ASP A 14 -12.41 -24.65 9.11
CA ASP A 14 -12.40 -23.72 10.24
C ASP A 14 -12.71 -22.28 9.81
N LEU A 15 -12.13 -21.80 8.69
CA LEU A 15 -12.42 -20.50 8.10
C LEU A 15 -13.89 -20.36 7.74
N LYS A 16 -14.45 -21.33 6.98
CA LYS A 16 -15.87 -21.33 6.61
C LYS A 16 -16.81 -21.27 7.82
N ARG A 17 -16.41 -21.89 8.92
CA ARG A 17 -17.19 -21.89 10.16
C ARG A 17 -17.08 -20.57 10.92
N ARG A 18 -15.93 -19.91 10.91
CA ARG A 18 -15.65 -18.71 11.69
C ARG A 18 -16.08 -17.43 10.99
N LEU A 19 -15.78 -17.30 9.71
CA LEU A 19 -16.00 -16.07 8.97
C LEU A 19 -17.47 -15.82 8.68
N ARG A 20 -17.84 -14.55 8.72
CA ARG A 20 -19.15 -13.99 8.39
C ARG A 20 -18.99 -12.86 7.39
N GLU A 21 -20.11 -12.43 6.83
CA GLU A 21 -20.15 -11.22 6.01
C GLU A 21 -19.74 -10.00 6.85
N GLY A 22 -18.89 -9.14 6.28
CA GLY A 22 -18.25 -8.00 6.93
C GLY A 22 -16.93 -8.33 7.65
N ASP A 23 -16.55 -9.61 7.77
CA ASP A 23 -15.26 -9.96 8.35
C ASP A 23 -14.11 -9.62 7.38
N VAL A 24 -13.01 -9.16 7.96
CA VAL A 24 -11.80 -8.77 7.25
C VAL A 24 -10.67 -9.74 7.60
N VAL A 25 -9.97 -10.20 6.57
CA VAL A 25 -8.77 -11.03 6.69
C VAL A 25 -7.61 -10.47 5.88
N TYR A 26 -6.40 -10.95 6.16
CA TYR A 26 -5.18 -10.41 5.56
C TYR A 26 -4.38 -11.52 4.87
N THR A 27 -3.86 -11.25 3.67
CA THR A 27 -2.89 -12.13 3.00
C THR A 27 -1.56 -11.43 2.81
N VAL A 28 -0.48 -12.19 2.64
CA VAL A 28 0.86 -11.62 2.41
C VAL A 28 1.34 -12.00 1.02
N ARG A 29 1.62 -10.99 0.20
CA ARG A 29 2.19 -11.14 -1.13
C ARG A 29 3.69 -10.88 -1.11
N LYS A 30 4.42 -11.66 -1.88
CA LYS A 30 5.84 -11.41 -2.16
C LYS A 30 5.94 -10.53 -3.40
N VAL A 31 6.64 -9.41 -3.28
CA VAL A 31 6.90 -8.52 -4.41
C VAL A 31 8.22 -8.91 -5.06
N SER A 32 8.25 -8.93 -6.40
CA SER A 32 9.49 -9.18 -7.13
C SER A 32 10.39 -7.94 -7.10
N GLY A 33 11.46 -8.00 -6.32
CA GLY A 33 12.43 -6.90 -6.22
C GLY A 33 13.15 -6.57 -7.53
N HIS A 34 13.12 -7.45 -8.53
CA HIS A 34 13.63 -7.13 -9.87
C HIS A 34 12.73 -6.12 -10.61
N VAL A 35 11.42 -6.16 -10.39
CA VAL A 35 10.45 -5.29 -11.08
C VAL A 35 10.22 -4.01 -10.28
N ALA A 36 10.12 -4.14 -8.96
CA ALA A 36 9.90 -3.01 -8.04
C ALA A 36 10.98 -3.01 -6.95
N PRO A 37 12.22 -2.58 -7.26
CA PRO A 37 13.33 -2.59 -6.31
C PRO A 37 13.15 -1.63 -5.13
N TYR A 38 12.25 -0.65 -5.29
CA TYR A 38 11.90 0.34 -4.29
C TYR A 38 10.78 -0.09 -3.34
N GLU A 39 10.14 -1.22 -3.62
CA GLU A 39 8.99 -1.70 -2.86
C GLU A 39 9.42 -2.68 -1.77
N ASP A 40 8.61 -2.82 -0.72
CA ASP A 40 8.86 -3.81 0.31
C ASP A 40 8.77 -5.23 -0.27
N ALA A 41 9.70 -6.11 0.12
CA ALA A 41 9.72 -7.49 -0.35
C ALA A 41 8.44 -8.28 -0.03
N ARG A 42 7.70 -7.83 0.99
CA ARG A 42 6.41 -8.41 1.42
C ARG A 42 5.42 -7.30 1.69
N LEU A 43 4.23 -7.42 1.12
CA LEU A 43 3.10 -6.53 1.36
C LEU A 43 1.91 -7.33 1.86
N CYS A 44 1.11 -6.75 2.75
CA CYS A 44 -0.15 -7.33 3.17
C CYS A 44 -1.30 -6.75 2.34
N VAL A 45 -2.30 -7.58 2.08
CA VAL A 45 -3.51 -7.20 1.36
C VAL A 45 -4.69 -7.53 2.26
N GLU A 46 -5.57 -6.55 2.41
CA GLU A 46 -6.82 -6.70 3.14
C GLU A 46 -7.90 -7.27 2.22
N HIS A 47 -8.65 -8.24 2.72
CA HIS A 47 -9.79 -8.83 2.03
C HIS A 47 -11.00 -8.84 2.94
N GLU A 48 -12.02 -8.07 2.56
CA GLU A 48 -13.32 -8.08 3.21
C GLU A 48 -14.25 -9.07 2.52
N PHE A 49 -14.95 -9.88 3.31
CA PHE A 49 -16.00 -10.76 2.82
C PHE A 49 -17.32 -10.02 2.75
N THR A 50 -17.67 -9.50 1.58
CA THR A 50 -18.78 -8.55 1.43
C THR A 50 -20.12 -9.19 1.07
N TRP A 51 -20.13 -10.44 0.60
CA TRP A 51 -21.38 -11.12 0.23
C TRP A 51 -21.25 -12.64 0.24
N THR A 52 -22.40 -13.31 0.28
CA THR A 52 -22.49 -14.77 0.08
C THR A 52 -23.08 -15.08 -1.29
N ASN A 53 -22.42 -15.95 -2.04
CA ASN A 53 -22.90 -16.36 -3.35
C ASN A 53 -24.17 -17.23 -3.24
N HIS A 54 -25.26 -16.80 -3.87
CA HIS A 54 -26.55 -17.50 -3.80
C HIS A 54 -26.56 -18.88 -4.47
N VAL A 55 -25.69 -19.12 -5.46
CA VAL A 55 -25.61 -20.40 -6.17
C VAL A 55 -24.78 -21.41 -5.38
N THR A 56 -23.63 -20.97 -4.87
CA THR A 56 -22.66 -21.87 -4.21
C THR A 56 -22.72 -21.85 -2.68
N GLY A 57 -23.48 -20.91 -2.10
CA GLY A 57 -23.51 -20.65 -0.65
C GLY A 57 -22.16 -20.20 -0.06
N SER A 58 -21.18 -19.89 -0.91
CA SER A 58 -19.82 -19.56 -0.47
C SER A 58 -19.70 -18.10 -0.14
N LEU A 59 -19.03 -17.80 0.98
CA LEU A 59 -18.66 -16.45 1.35
C LEU A 59 -17.57 -15.93 0.39
N MET A 60 -17.76 -14.73 -0.12
CA MET A 60 -16.94 -14.13 -1.17
C MET A 60 -16.30 -12.84 -0.67
N THR A 61 -15.00 -12.69 -0.91
CA THR A 61 -14.36 -11.39 -1.07
C THR A 61 -14.66 -10.93 -2.48
N GLY A 62 -14.75 -9.62 -2.76
CA GLY A 62 -15.22 -9.02 -4.04
C GLY A 62 -15.26 -9.93 -5.29
N HIS A 63 -14.18 -10.66 -5.59
CA HIS A 63 -14.07 -11.64 -6.69
C HIS A 63 -13.65 -13.09 -6.30
N LEU A 64 -13.32 -13.41 -5.04
CA LEU A 64 -12.80 -14.73 -4.65
C LEU A 64 -13.61 -15.36 -3.50
N SER A 65 -13.84 -16.67 -3.57
CA SER A 65 -14.30 -17.43 -2.41
C SER A 65 -13.16 -17.66 -1.41
N ILE A 66 -13.47 -18.09 -0.18
CA ILE A 66 -12.46 -18.52 0.81
C ILE A 66 -11.46 -19.51 0.21
N GLU A 67 -11.95 -20.48 -0.56
CA GLU A 67 -11.12 -21.52 -1.18
C GLU A 67 -10.25 -20.93 -2.29
N GLY A 68 -10.80 -20.04 -3.11
CA GLY A 68 -10.04 -19.34 -4.15
C GLY A 68 -8.94 -18.47 -3.57
N LEU A 69 -9.24 -17.76 -2.48
CA LEU A 69 -8.27 -16.93 -1.78
C LEU A 69 -7.11 -17.76 -1.20
N LEU A 70 -7.40 -18.88 -0.53
CA LEU A 70 -6.36 -19.79 -0.03
C LEU A 70 -5.59 -20.50 -1.14
N ALA A 71 -6.23 -20.82 -2.26
CA ALA A 71 -5.55 -21.42 -3.41
C ALA A 71 -4.55 -20.45 -4.04
N GLN A 72 -4.91 -19.17 -4.11
CA GLN A 72 -4.06 -18.13 -4.70
C GLN A 72 -2.93 -17.68 -3.75
N GLU A 73 -3.25 -17.42 -2.49
CA GLU A 73 -2.33 -16.75 -1.55
C GLU A 73 -1.64 -17.73 -0.57
N ASN A 74 -2.04 -19.01 -0.57
CA ASN A 74 -1.59 -20.10 0.31
C ASN A 74 -1.90 -19.95 1.81
N GLU A 75 -1.89 -18.73 2.33
CA GLU A 75 -2.14 -18.44 3.75
C GLU A 75 -3.01 -17.19 3.95
N ILE A 76 -3.85 -17.24 4.98
CA ILE A 76 -4.69 -16.14 5.44
C ILE A 76 -4.41 -15.89 6.91
N HIS A 77 -4.29 -14.61 7.28
CA HIS A 77 -4.05 -14.12 8.62
C HIS A 77 -5.32 -13.44 9.14
N GLU A 78 -5.71 -13.74 10.38
CA GLU A 78 -6.85 -13.13 11.06
C GLU A 78 -6.64 -11.64 11.38
N GLN A 79 -5.38 -11.25 11.60
CA GLN A 79 -4.98 -9.89 11.93
C GLN A 79 -3.84 -9.47 11.02
N PRO A 80 -3.64 -8.16 10.80
CA PRO A 80 -2.55 -7.67 9.97
C PRO A 80 -1.20 -8.20 10.51
N PRO A 81 -0.39 -8.85 9.65
CA PRO A 81 0.91 -9.35 10.07
C PRO A 81 1.81 -8.23 10.58
N ARG A 82 2.44 -8.42 11.74
CA ARG A 82 3.29 -7.39 12.36
C ARG A 82 4.50 -7.09 11.48
N GLY A 83 4.77 -5.80 11.26
CA GLY A 83 5.93 -5.34 10.48
C GLY A 83 5.80 -5.56 8.98
N VAL A 84 4.60 -5.81 8.47
CA VAL A 84 4.30 -5.86 7.03
C VAL A 84 3.35 -4.72 6.68
N ARG A 85 3.72 -3.90 5.71
CA ARG A 85 2.92 -2.74 5.26
C ARG A 85 1.73 -3.20 4.41
N ASN A 86 0.60 -2.49 4.49
CA ASN A 86 -0.53 -2.73 3.60
C ASN A 86 -0.21 -2.19 2.20
N ILE A 87 -0.58 -2.94 1.16
CA ILE A 87 -0.39 -2.51 -0.22
C ILE A 87 -1.13 -1.20 -0.54
N ALA A 88 -2.20 -0.89 0.20
CA ALA A 88 -2.94 0.36 0.06
C ALA A 88 -2.26 1.55 0.77
N ASP A 89 -1.31 1.29 1.68
CA ASP A 89 -0.56 2.35 2.34
C ASP A 89 0.44 2.97 1.37
N PRO A 90 0.78 4.27 1.53
CA PRO A 90 1.79 4.93 0.71
C PRO A 90 3.10 4.13 0.64
N ALA A 91 3.59 3.93 -0.58
CA ALA A 91 4.89 3.30 -0.79
C ALA A 91 6.01 4.13 -0.14
N PRO A 92 7.14 3.50 0.23
CA PRO A 92 8.33 4.21 0.67
C PRO A 92 8.67 5.31 -0.34
N GLN A 93 8.75 6.56 0.14
CA GLN A 93 9.23 7.66 -0.70
C GLN A 93 10.73 7.51 -0.88
N VAL A 94 11.13 6.74 -1.88
CA VAL A 94 12.51 6.72 -2.33
C VAL A 94 12.65 7.76 -3.45
N GLY A 95 13.47 8.77 -3.21
CA GLY A 95 14.01 9.54 -4.33
C GLY A 95 14.77 8.56 -5.22
N ALA A 96 14.51 8.56 -6.53
CA ALA A 96 15.34 7.79 -7.45
C ALA A 96 16.81 8.17 -7.21
N PRO A 97 17.74 7.21 -7.12
CA PRO A 97 19.14 7.55 -6.96
C PRO A 97 19.53 8.46 -8.11
N LEU A 98 19.93 9.68 -7.77
CA LEU A 98 20.57 10.58 -8.72
C LEU A 98 21.78 9.80 -9.24
N GLY A 99 21.83 9.57 -10.56
CA GLY A 99 22.89 8.74 -11.15
C GLY A 99 24.26 9.27 -10.75
N SER A 100 25.30 8.44 -10.82
CA SER A 100 26.70 8.81 -10.53
C SER A 100 27.23 10.01 -11.33
N ASN A 101 26.46 10.47 -12.31
CA ASN A 101 26.78 11.54 -13.25
C ASN A 101 25.99 12.82 -12.95
N TYR A 102 25.15 12.82 -11.91
CA TYR A 102 24.40 13.99 -11.48
C TYR A 102 25.22 14.76 -10.44
N GLU A 103 25.87 15.82 -10.90
CA GLU A 103 26.42 16.85 -10.02
C GLU A 103 25.40 18.00 -10.00
N GLY A 104 24.60 18.07 -8.95
CA GLY A 104 23.71 19.21 -8.69
C GLY A 104 24.52 20.43 -8.27
N ARG A 105 25.34 20.96 -9.18
CA ARG A 105 26.01 22.25 -8.98
C ARG A 105 24.95 23.33 -9.14
N LEU A 106 24.42 23.81 -8.02
CA LEU A 106 23.66 25.05 -8.01
C LEU A 106 24.61 26.15 -8.49
N ASP A 107 24.33 26.71 -9.67
CA ASP A 107 25.08 27.85 -10.14
C ASP A 107 24.74 29.10 -9.30
N GLU A 108 25.60 30.11 -9.34
CA GLU A 108 25.38 31.35 -8.58
C GLU A 108 24.02 32.02 -8.89
N PRO A 109 23.52 32.00 -10.14
CA PRO A 109 22.15 32.40 -10.46
C PRO A 109 21.05 31.60 -9.76
N GLU A 110 21.15 30.26 -9.70
CA GLU A 110 20.18 29.39 -9.03
C GLU A 110 20.17 29.62 -7.52
N LEU A 111 21.34 29.75 -6.90
CA LEU A 111 21.46 30.12 -5.48
C LEU A 111 20.82 31.49 -5.19
N ARG A 112 21.01 32.45 -6.09
CA ARG A 112 20.40 33.78 -5.97
C ARG A 112 18.88 33.73 -6.13
N GLY A 113 18.37 32.90 -7.05
CA GLY A 113 16.94 32.65 -7.24
C GLY A 113 16.29 31.99 -6.02
N LEU A 114 16.94 30.99 -5.44
CA LEU A 114 16.50 30.32 -4.20
C LEU A 114 16.44 31.30 -3.03
N ASN A 115 17.51 32.07 -2.81
CA ASN A 115 17.54 33.08 -1.75
C ASN A 115 16.45 34.15 -1.93
N LYS A 116 16.19 34.56 -3.18
CA LYS A 116 15.09 35.49 -3.50
C LYS A 116 13.73 34.87 -3.18
N HIS A 117 13.49 33.63 -3.56
CA HIS A 117 12.23 32.93 -3.27
C HIS A 117 11.97 32.77 -1.77
N VAL A 118 13.02 32.48 -0.99
CA VAL A 118 12.93 32.41 0.48
C VAL A 118 12.64 33.79 1.07
N ALA A 119 13.34 34.83 0.62
CA ALA A 119 13.10 36.20 1.06
C ALA A 119 11.65 36.64 0.76
N ASP A 120 11.19 36.47 -0.48
CA ASP A 120 9.84 36.86 -0.92
C ASP A 120 8.72 36.05 -0.24
N GLY A 121 9.01 34.80 0.17
CA GLY A 121 8.05 33.91 0.85
C GLY A 121 7.96 34.11 2.36
N SER A 122 9.03 34.63 2.98
CA SER A 122 9.12 34.82 4.44
C SER A 122 8.51 36.13 4.94
N ASP A 123 8.44 37.18 4.11
CA ASP A 123 7.75 38.43 4.43
C ASP A 123 6.26 38.36 4.00
N PRO A 124 5.31 38.42 4.96
CA PRO A 124 3.88 38.38 4.66
C PRO A 124 3.40 39.52 3.75
N ARG A 125 4.16 40.63 3.66
CA ARG A 125 3.82 41.81 2.86
C ARG A 125 4.19 41.68 1.38
N THR A 126 5.22 40.88 1.05
CA THR A 126 5.70 40.65 -0.33
C THR A 126 5.19 39.34 -0.91
N ARG A 127 4.61 38.47 -0.07
CA ARG A 127 4.02 37.21 -0.47
C ARG A 127 2.90 37.43 -1.50
N ARG A 128 2.97 36.74 -2.65
CA ARG A 128 1.89 36.76 -3.65
C ARG A 128 0.56 36.36 -3.01
N HIS A 129 -0.46 37.18 -3.21
CA HIS A 129 -1.79 36.93 -2.66
C HIS A 129 -2.36 35.63 -3.28
N PRO A 130 -2.95 34.71 -2.49
CA PRO A 130 -3.43 33.39 -2.98
C PRO A 130 -4.46 33.42 -4.12
N ARG A 131 -5.01 34.60 -4.46
CA ARG A 131 -6.00 34.81 -5.52
C ARG A 131 -5.42 35.40 -6.81
N SER A 132 -4.10 35.57 -6.90
CA SER A 132 -3.43 36.17 -8.07
C SER A 132 -3.12 35.17 -9.19
N TRP A 133 -3.37 33.88 -8.99
CA TRP A 133 -3.26 32.89 -10.06
C TRP A 133 -4.51 32.97 -10.94
N ARG A 134 -4.34 33.54 -12.14
CA ARG A 134 -5.26 33.32 -13.26
C ARG A 134 -4.60 32.34 -14.24
N PRO A 135 -5.40 31.47 -14.89
CA PRO A 135 -4.91 30.50 -15.86
C PRO A 135 -4.25 31.17 -17.07
#